data_AF-A0A2R4MEC8-F1
#
_entry.id   AF-A0A2R4MEC8-F1
#
_cell.length_a   1.000
_cell.length_b   1.000
_cell.length_c   1.000
_cell.angle_alpha   90.00
_cell.angle_beta   90.00
_cell.angle_gamma   90.00
#
_symmetry.space_group_name_H-M   'P 1'
#
loop_
_entity.id
_entity.type
_entity.pdbx_description
1 polymer ?
#
loop_
_entity_poly.entity_id
_entity_poly.type
_entity_poly.pdbx_seq_one_letter_code
_entity_poly.pdbx_strand_id
1 'polypeptide(L)'
;MGDMGDYFRDWDAAKKRRKGDRLSDAEAMDWPCEWKKHTEHHWSTVLNVHRLDYWPSTGKWIWCAEKYRGDAQSLARFIEKRQRARELEKQS
;
A
#
# COMPACT_ATOMS: atom_id res chain seq x y z
N MET A 1 -30.59 -25.78 8.70
CA MET A 1 -29.29 -25.28 9.19
C MET A 1 -28.45 -24.96 7.97
N GLY A 2 -28.35 -23.68 7.59
CA GLY A 2 -27.42 -23.28 6.53
C GLY A 2 -26.01 -23.53 7.03
N ASP A 3 -25.25 -24.32 6.29
CA ASP A 3 -23.92 -24.78 6.67
C ASP A 3 -22.99 -23.57 6.83
N MET A 4 -22.71 -23.20 8.10
CA MET A 4 -21.76 -22.13 8.42
C MET A 4 -20.40 -22.36 7.72
N GLY A 5 -20.03 -23.59 7.41
CA GLY A 5 -18.79 -23.96 6.72
C GLY A 5 -18.72 -23.49 5.27
N ASP A 6 -19.82 -23.50 4.52
CA ASP A 6 -19.86 -22.93 3.16
C ASP A 6 -19.72 -21.40 3.18
N TYR A 7 -20.34 -20.73 4.16
CA TYR A 7 -20.15 -19.29 4.36
C TYR A 7 -18.68 -18.91 4.67
N PHE A 8 -17.97 -19.72 5.47
CA PHE A 8 -16.55 -19.49 5.74
C PHE A 8 -15.68 -19.69 4.50
N ARG A 9 -15.96 -20.73 3.69
CA ARG A 9 -15.23 -21.00 2.44
C ARG A 9 -15.41 -19.89 1.41
N ASP A 10 -16.63 -19.41 1.23
CA ASP A 10 -16.92 -18.28 0.34
C ASP A 10 -16.25 -16.99 0.81
N TRP A 11 -16.22 -16.75 2.12
CA TRP A 11 -15.54 -15.59 2.70
C TRP A 11 -14.03 -15.62 2.50
N ASP A 12 -13.39 -16.78 2.67
CA ASP A 12 -11.96 -16.96 2.41
C ASP A 12 -11.64 -16.80 0.91
N ALA A 13 -12.49 -17.32 0.03
CA ALA A 13 -12.36 -17.13 -1.41
C ALA A 13 -12.47 -15.64 -1.80
N ALA A 14 -13.44 -14.91 -1.24
CA ALA A 14 -13.62 -13.49 -1.47
C ALA A 14 -12.42 -12.66 -0.96
N LYS A 15 -11.85 -13.02 0.20
CA LYS A 15 -10.63 -12.38 0.72
C LYS A 15 -9.41 -12.60 -0.17
N LYS A 16 -9.24 -13.82 -0.69
CA LYS A 16 -8.14 -14.13 -1.63
C LYS A 16 -8.26 -13.31 -2.92
N ARG A 17 -9.46 -13.19 -3.49
CA ARG A 17 -9.71 -12.36 -4.68
C ARG A 17 -9.33 -10.89 -4.43
N ARG A 18 -9.87 -10.28 -3.36
CA ARG A 18 -9.57 -8.88 -3.00
C ARG A 18 -8.08 -8.62 -2.77
N LYS A 19 -7.35 -9.60 -2.23
CA LYS A 19 -5.89 -9.50 -2.02
C LYS A 19 -5.14 -9.51 -3.35
N GLY A 20 -5.58 -10.33 -4.30
CA GLY A 20 -5.05 -10.39 -5.67
C GLY A 20 -5.33 -9.11 -6.43
N ASP A 21 -6.58 -8.62 -6.41
CA ASP A 21 -6.98 -7.40 -7.11
C ASP A 21 -6.14 -6.21 -6.66
N ARG A 22 -5.99 -6.02 -5.34
CA ARG A 22 -5.15 -4.95 -4.77
C ARG A 22 -3.67 -5.05 -5.11
N LEU A 23 -3.15 -6.26 -5.27
CA LEU A 23 -1.77 -6.46 -5.67
C LEU A 23 -1.60 -6.03 -7.12
N SER A 24 -2.48 -6.50 -8.01
CA SER A 24 -2.50 -6.12 -9.42
C SER A 24 -2.67 -4.62 -9.60
N ASP A 25 -3.58 -3.99 -8.84
CA ASP A 25 -3.77 -2.53 -8.84
C ASP A 25 -2.49 -1.80 -8.42
N ALA A 26 -1.81 -2.27 -7.37
CA ALA A 26 -0.57 -1.67 -6.91
C ALA A 26 0.57 -1.84 -7.92
N GLU A 27 0.61 -2.94 -8.68
CA GLU A 27 1.63 -3.18 -9.71
C GLU A 27 1.36 -2.43 -11.02
N ALA A 28 0.10 -2.24 -11.38
CA ALA A 28 -0.30 -1.45 -12.53
C ALA A 28 -0.26 0.06 -12.28
N MET A 29 -0.18 0.48 -11.01
CA MET A 29 -0.14 1.89 -10.65
C MET A 29 1.21 2.51 -10.96
N ASP A 30 1.19 3.67 -11.62
CA ASP A 30 2.37 4.51 -11.79
C ASP A 30 2.67 5.23 -10.47
N TRP A 31 3.82 4.94 -9.88
CA TRP A 31 4.20 5.47 -8.58
C TRP A 31 5.09 6.70 -8.73
N PRO A 32 4.85 7.77 -7.95
CA PRO A 32 5.70 8.98 -7.96
C PRO A 32 7.08 8.76 -7.30
N CYS A 33 7.43 7.52 -6.96
CA CYS A 33 8.69 7.17 -6.32
C CYS A 33 9.17 5.78 -6.75
N GLU A 34 10.47 5.57 -6.66
CA GLU A 34 11.08 4.28 -6.91
C GLU A 34 10.89 3.34 -5.70
N TRP A 35 10.24 2.21 -5.93
CA TRP A 35 10.03 1.18 -4.91
C TRP A 35 11.10 0.09 -5.00
N LYS A 36 11.68 -0.26 -3.86
CA LYS A 36 12.47 -1.47 -3.68
C LYS A 36 11.57 -2.62 -3.26
N LYS A 37 11.22 -3.50 -4.19
CA LYS A 37 10.42 -4.70 -3.91
C LYS A 37 11.31 -5.73 -3.19
N HIS A 38 11.03 -6.01 -1.92
CA HIS A 38 11.71 -7.07 -1.17
C HIS A 38 11.04 -8.43 -1.36
N THR A 39 9.71 -8.42 -1.42
CA THR A 39 8.87 -9.57 -1.80
C THR A 39 7.70 -9.08 -2.64
N GLU A 40 6.92 -9.99 -3.25
CA GLU A 40 5.67 -9.64 -3.96
C GLU A 40 4.76 -8.74 -3.12
N HIS A 41 4.69 -8.96 -1.81
CA HIS A 41 3.77 -8.26 -0.92
C HIS A 41 4.42 -7.25 0.02
N HIS A 42 5.72 -6.98 -0.10
CA HIS A 42 6.42 -6.02 0.75
C HIS A 42 7.42 -5.19 -0.06
N TRP A 43 7.11 -3.92 -0.19
CA TRP A 43 7.91 -2.93 -0.90
C TRP A 43 8.41 -1.89 0.09
N SER A 44 9.60 -1.36 -0.14
CA SER A 44 10.14 -0.27 0.69
C SER A 44 10.68 0.84 -0.19
N THR A 45 10.63 2.08 0.29
CA THR A 45 11.24 3.22 -0.37
C THR A 45 11.73 4.24 0.67
N VAL A 46 12.54 5.19 0.22
CA VAL A 46 13.03 6.31 1.05
C VAL A 46 12.32 7.58 0.59
N LEU A 47 11.48 8.13 1.47
CA LEU A 47 10.70 9.34 1.24
C LEU A 47 11.17 10.42 2.21
N ASN A 48 11.79 11.49 1.69
CA ASN A 48 12.30 12.63 2.47
C ASN A 48 13.15 12.19 3.67
N VAL A 49 14.16 11.35 3.43
CA VAL A 49 15.08 10.81 4.47
C VAL A 49 14.44 9.77 5.41
N HIS A 50 13.12 9.60 5.39
CA HIS A 50 12.42 8.58 6.16
C HIS A 50 12.14 7.32 5.33
N ARG A 51 12.22 6.17 5.97
CA ARG A 51 11.84 4.89 5.37
C ARG A 51 10.32 4.75 5.33
N LEU A 52 9.79 4.36 4.17
CA LEU A 52 8.40 4.01 3.93
C LEU A 52 8.33 2.53 3.56
N ASP A 53 7.64 1.73 4.36
CA ASP A 53 7.38 0.31 4.06
C ASP A 53 5.91 0.13 3.67
N TYR A 54 5.64 -0.58 2.59
CA TYR A 54 4.30 -0.79 2.03
C TYR A 54 4.01 -2.28 1.81
N TRP A 55 2.79 -2.68 2.17
CA TRP A 55 2.24 -4.02 1.98
C TRP A 55 0.99 -3.94 1.10
N PRO A 56 1.12 -4.02 -0.24
CA PRO A 56 -0.01 -3.88 -1.18
C PRO A 56 -1.14 -4.87 -0.90
N SER A 57 -0.77 -6.09 -0.52
CA SER A 57 -1.73 -7.14 -0.22
C SER A 57 -2.72 -6.84 0.92
N THR A 58 -2.32 -5.97 1.85
CA THR A 58 -3.16 -5.54 2.99
C THR A 58 -3.57 -4.08 2.91
N GLY A 59 -3.09 -3.34 1.90
CA GLY A 59 -3.26 -1.89 1.81
C GLY A 59 -2.67 -1.16 3.01
N LYS A 60 -1.59 -1.67 3.60
CA LYS A 60 -0.97 -1.10 4.81
C LYS A 60 0.36 -0.48 4.45
N TRP A 61 0.66 0.71 4.95
CA TRP A 61 2.01 1.26 4.91
C TRP A 61 2.45 1.79 6.27
N ILE A 62 3.75 1.85 6.48
CA ILE A 62 4.39 2.39 7.68
C ILE A 62 5.36 3.47 7.24
N TRP A 63 5.21 4.66 7.82
CA TRP A 63 6.08 5.80 7.58
C TRP A 63 6.40 6.46 8.92
N CYS A 64 7.68 6.69 9.19
CA CYS A 64 8.13 7.33 10.44
C CYS A 64 7.52 6.69 11.71
N ALA A 65 7.54 5.36 11.81
CA ALA A 65 6.93 4.56 12.88
C ALA A 65 5.39 4.62 13.00
N GLU A 66 4.71 5.46 12.21
CA GLU A 66 3.25 5.52 12.13
C GLU A 66 2.70 4.50 11.13
N LYS A 67 1.58 3.86 11.49
CA LYS A 67 0.91 2.84 10.66
C LYS A 67 -0.30 3.46 9.99
N TYR A 68 -0.38 3.31 8.68
CA TYR A 68 -1.48 3.79 7.86
C TYR A 68 -2.11 2.63 7.08
N ARG A 69 -3.37 2.81 6.68
CA ARG A 69 -4.11 1.86 5.84
C ARG A 69 -4.96 2.60 4.81
N GLY A 70 -5.12 1.99 3.65
CA GLY A 70 -5.90 2.53 2.54
C GLY A 70 -5.56 1.84 1.22
N ASP A 71 -6.05 2.40 0.12
CA ASP A 71 -5.82 1.88 -1.23
C ASP A 71 -4.52 2.43 -1.83
N ALA A 72 -4.06 1.83 -2.93
CA ALA A 72 -2.83 2.25 -3.62
C ALA A 72 -2.83 3.75 -3.96
N GLN A 73 -3.99 4.28 -4.38
CA GLN A 73 -4.16 5.71 -4.66
C GLN A 73 -3.97 6.60 -3.42
N SER A 74 -4.42 6.15 -2.25
CA SER A 74 -4.22 6.90 -1.00
C SER A 74 -2.75 7.01 -0.65
N LEU A 75 -1.98 5.93 -0.89
CA LEU A 75 -0.54 5.93 -0.70
C LEU A 75 0.18 6.83 -1.72
N ALA A 76 -0.23 6.80 -2.99
CA ALA A 76 0.35 7.68 -4.02
C ALA A 76 0.18 9.16 -3.63
N ARG A 77 -1.05 9.56 -3.27
CA ARG A 77 -1.35 10.92 -2.78
C ARG A 77 -0.55 11.28 -1.53
N PHE A 78 -0.33 10.32 -0.63
CA PHE A 78 0.48 10.52 0.57
C PHE A 78 1.94 10.85 0.20
N ILE A 79 2.51 10.13 -0.76
CA ILE A 79 3.88 10.33 -1.24
C ILE A 79 4.00 11.70 -1.93
N GLU A 80 3.10 12.02 -2.86
CA GLU A 80 3.08 13.31 -3.56
C GLU A 80 3.00 14.48 -2.59
N LYS A 81 2.11 14.40 -1.60
CA LYS A 81 1.94 15.46 -0.58
C LYS A 81 3.23 15.70 0.20
N ARG A 82 3.99 14.65 0.52
CA ARG A 82 5.25 14.75 1.26
C ARG A 82 6.38 15.26 0.38
N GLN A 83 6.47 14.81 -0.88
CA GLN A 83 7.45 15.33 -1.83
C GLN A 83 7.25 16.83 -2.04
N ARG A 84 6.01 17.26 -2.30
CA ARG A 84 5.66 18.67 -2.47
C ARG A 84 5.99 19.51 -1.23
N ALA A 85 5.72 19.00 -0.04
CA ALA A 85 6.08 19.69 1.20
C ALA A 85 7.59 19.94 1.29
N ARG A 86 8.41 18.96 0.87
CA ARG A 86 9.87 19.08 0.86
C ARG A 86 10.37 20.08 -0.18
N GLU A 87 9.72 20.16 -1.33
CA GLU A 87 10.06 21.14 -2.37
C GLU A 87 9.78 22.57 -1.91
N LEU A 88 8.66 22.79 -1.21
CA LEU A 88 8.32 24.09 -0.62
C LEU A 88 9.35 24.53 0.43
N GLU A 89 9.81 23.60 1.27
CA GLU A 89 10.89 23.87 2.25
C GLU A 89 12.21 24.26 1.57
N LYS A 90 12.52 23.71 0.38
CA LYS A 90 13.75 24.05 -0.35
C LYS A 90 13.69 25.41 -1.06
N GLN A 91 12.49 25.91 -1.36
CA GLN A 91 12.28 27.20 -2.03
C GLN A 91 12.18 28.38 -1.07
N SER A 92 12.07 28.12 0.23
CA SER A 92 12.01 29.12 1.30
C SER A 92 13.40 29.40 1.88
#